data_AF-D2Q7P5-F1
#
_entry.id   AF-D2Q7P5-F1
#
_cell.length_a   1.000
_cell.length_b   1.000
_cell.length_c   1.000
_cell.angle_alpha   90.00
_cell.angle_beta   90.00
_cell.angle_gamma   90.00
#
_symmetry.space_group_name_H-M   'P 1'
#
loop_
_entity.id
_entity.type
_entity.pdbx_description
1 polymer ?
#
loop_
_entity_poly.entity_id
_entity_poly.type
_entity_poly.pdbx_seq_one_letter_code
_entity_poly.pdbx_strand_id
1 'polypeptide(L)'
;MSCTTILVGKKASYDGSTIIARDDDSGSGRYDPKRFVAITPEVSTDNLYWTNRLIAALADAHFYETSNAIEAFAEAACTYGHRLVEHTDAALRNIGKDSDDSAVGDSVAETAGEPIAGRLRAANDEMAEYLRTHATKLLNDVLYTSSNLMRNGFAMSDRWN
;
A
#
# COMPACT_ATOMS: atom_id res chain seq x y z
N MET A 1 -6.24 -5.95 -16.91
CA MET A 1 -6.92 -4.73 -17.37
C MET A 1 -5.89 -3.81 -17.97
N SER A 2 -6.25 -2.98 -18.95
CA SER A 2 -5.32 -2.07 -19.62
C SER A 2 -5.43 -0.68 -19.00
N CYS A 3 -4.39 -0.25 -18.30
CA CYS A 3 -4.30 1.12 -17.79
C CYS A 3 -4.57 2.14 -18.91
N THR A 4 -5.36 3.18 -18.63
CA THR A 4 -5.64 4.27 -19.57
C THR A 4 -4.76 5.47 -19.24
N THR A 5 -4.16 6.12 -20.25
CA THR A 5 -3.34 7.32 -20.06
C THR A 5 -3.91 8.50 -20.85
N ILE A 6 -4.00 9.66 -20.22
CA ILE A 6 -4.44 10.92 -20.82
C ILE A 6 -3.27 11.89 -20.81
N LEU A 7 -2.95 12.46 -21.97
CA LEU A 7 -1.93 13.49 -22.16
C LEU A 7 -2.59 14.71 -22.81
N VAL A 8 -2.54 15.87 -22.13
CA VAL A 8 -3.04 17.14 -22.67
C VAL A 8 -1.89 18.13 -22.71
N GLY A 9 -1.53 18.56 -23.92
CA GLY A 9 -0.50 19.59 -24.12
C GLY A 9 -1.04 20.98 -23.82
N LYS A 10 -0.14 21.90 -23.44
CA LYS A 10 -0.45 23.31 -23.10
C LYS A 10 -1.29 24.12 -24.09
N LYS A 11 -1.36 23.72 -25.36
CA LYS A 11 -2.21 24.38 -26.38
C LYS A 11 -3.61 23.79 -26.50
N ALA A 12 -3.83 22.64 -25.89
CA ALA A 12 -5.09 21.89 -25.92
C ALA A 12 -5.84 21.96 -24.57
N SER A 13 -5.15 22.32 -23.48
CA SER A 13 -5.77 22.59 -22.18
C SER A 13 -6.44 23.96 -22.16
N TYR A 14 -7.55 24.06 -21.44
CA TYR A 14 -8.35 25.28 -21.33
C TYR A 14 -7.59 26.44 -20.67
N ASP A 15 -6.75 26.13 -19.68
CA ASP A 15 -5.99 27.10 -18.88
C ASP A 15 -4.51 27.21 -19.28
N GLY A 16 -4.08 26.48 -20.31
CA GLY A 16 -2.69 26.45 -20.75
C GLY A 16 -1.76 25.53 -19.93
N SER A 17 -2.28 24.79 -18.94
CA SER A 17 -1.51 23.82 -18.16
C SER A 17 -1.12 22.58 -18.98
N THR A 18 -0.10 21.84 -18.54
CA THR A 18 0.20 20.51 -19.11
C THR A 18 -0.34 19.46 -18.16
N ILE A 19 -1.17 18.53 -18.65
CA ILE A 19 -1.82 17.51 -17.84
C ILE A 19 -1.34 16.13 -18.29
N ILE A 20 -0.86 15.36 -17.32
CA ILE A 20 -0.54 13.94 -17.48
C ILE A 20 -1.35 13.20 -16.42
N ALA A 21 -2.23 12.30 -16.85
CA ALA A 21 -3.04 11.49 -15.96
C ALA A 21 -3.01 10.02 -16.42
N ARG A 22 -3.15 9.11 -15.47
CA ARG A 22 -3.21 7.67 -15.74
C ARG A 22 -4.17 7.02 -14.77
N ASP A 23 -5.02 6.15 -15.30
CA ASP A 23 -5.78 5.21 -14.48
C ASP A 23 -4.90 4.02 -14.13
N ASP A 24 -4.76 3.75 -12.84
CA ASP A 24 -3.90 2.71 -12.28
C ASP A 24 -4.74 1.49 -11.89
N ASP A 25 -5.28 0.83 -12.92
CA ASP A 25 -6.13 -0.35 -12.79
C ASP A 25 -5.43 -1.48 -12.02
N SER A 26 -6.06 -1.95 -10.95
CA SER A 26 -5.73 -3.26 -10.37
C SER A 26 -6.40 -4.39 -11.15
N GLY A 27 -5.80 -5.58 -11.16
CA GLY A 27 -6.43 -6.77 -11.75
C GLY A 27 -7.75 -7.10 -11.06
N SER A 28 -8.73 -7.64 -11.82
CA SER A 28 -10.02 -8.07 -11.24
C SER A 28 -9.80 -8.99 -10.04
N GLY A 29 -10.44 -8.66 -8.91
CA GLY A 29 -10.31 -9.42 -7.66
C GLY A 29 -9.00 -9.20 -6.89
N ARG A 30 -8.18 -8.21 -7.27
CA ARG A 30 -6.93 -7.87 -6.59
C ARG A 30 -7.02 -6.49 -5.93
N TYR A 31 -6.84 -6.44 -4.62
CA TYR A 31 -6.75 -5.20 -3.86
C TYR A 31 -5.34 -4.61 -3.96
N ASP A 32 -5.23 -3.33 -4.31
CA ASP A 32 -3.97 -2.60 -4.42
C ASP A 32 -4.06 -1.25 -3.68
N PRO A 33 -3.70 -1.20 -2.39
CA PRO A 33 -3.87 0.00 -1.57
C PRO A 33 -2.97 1.13 -2.06
N LYS A 34 -3.57 2.30 -2.32
CA LYS A 34 -2.85 3.49 -2.76
C LYS A 34 -2.74 4.51 -1.64
N ARG A 35 -1.57 5.11 -1.49
CA ARG A 35 -1.33 6.23 -0.58
C ARG A 35 -0.56 7.33 -1.30
N PHE A 36 -1.02 8.56 -1.15
CA PHE A 36 -0.25 9.72 -1.55
C PHE A 36 0.79 10.04 -0.47
N VAL A 37 2.07 9.97 -0.83
CA VAL A 37 3.18 10.25 0.10
C VAL A 37 4.22 11.10 -0.61
N ALA A 38 4.60 12.21 0.00
CA ALA A 38 5.79 12.97 -0.40
C ALA A 38 7.03 12.30 0.20
N ILE A 39 7.95 11.84 -0.64
CA ILE A 39 9.17 11.16 -0.21
C ILE A 39 10.36 12.11 -0.38
N THR A 40 11.11 12.32 0.70
CA THR A 40 12.37 13.05 0.65
C THR A 40 13.47 12.16 0.03
N PRO A 41 14.49 12.74 -0.61
CA PRO A 41 15.60 11.97 -1.17
C PRO A 41 16.49 11.32 -0.09
N GLU A 42 16.33 11.72 1.17
CA GLU A 42 17.03 11.13 2.30
C GLU A 42 16.51 9.72 2.61
N VAL A 43 17.43 8.76 2.67
CA VAL A 43 17.09 7.36 2.97
C VAL A 43 16.64 7.23 4.42
N SER A 44 15.50 6.58 4.64
CA SER A 44 14.91 6.38 5.98
C SER A 44 14.15 5.06 6.03
N THR A 45 13.98 4.48 7.21
CA THR A 45 13.14 3.28 7.44
C THR A 45 11.70 3.61 7.84
N ASP A 46 11.33 4.89 7.90
CA ASP A 46 10.04 5.36 8.44
C ASP A 46 8.91 5.38 7.40
N ASN A 47 9.26 5.18 6.13
CA ASN A 47 8.35 5.20 5.00
C ASN A 47 8.49 3.93 4.15
N LEU A 48 7.37 3.50 3.58
CA LEU A 48 7.29 2.26 2.83
C LEU A 48 8.18 2.25 1.58
N TYR A 49 8.42 3.41 0.96
CA TYR A 49 9.24 3.52 -0.25
C TYR A 49 10.68 3.09 0.00
N TRP A 50 11.33 3.71 0.97
CA TRP A 50 12.73 3.41 1.30
C TRP A 50 12.86 2.05 1.98
N THR A 51 11.93 1.68 2.87
CA THR A 51 11.90 0.33 3.48
C THR A 51 11.83 -0.77 2.42
N ASN A 52 10.92 -0.67 1.45
CA ASN A 52 10.83 -1.67 0.36
C ASN A 52 12.08 -1.69 -0.52
N ARG A 53 12.70 -0.53 -0.78
CA ARG A 53 13.97 -0.49 -1.52
C ARG A 53 15.11 -1.16 -0.77
N LEU A 54 15.21 -0.95 0.54
CA LEU A 54 16.20 -1.58 1.39
C LEU A 54 15.99 -3.09 1.45
N ILE A 55 14.74 -3.55 1.60
CA ILE A 55 14.38 -4.97 1.53
C ILE A 55 14.85 -5.57 0.20
N ALA A 56 14.51 -4.94 -0.93
CA ALA A 56 14.88 -5.45 -2.25
C ALA A 56 16.42 -5.52 -2.43
N ALA A 57 17.15 -4.49 -2.01
CA ALA A 57 18.60 -4.45 -2.12
C ALA A 57 19.29 -5.52 -1.24
N LEU A 58 18.76 -5.81 -0.06
CA LEU A 58 19.29 -6.83 0.84
C LEU A 58 18.96 -8.25 0.36
N ALA A 59 17.71 -8.46 -0.08
CA ALA A 59 17.23 -9.76 -0.53
C ALA A 59 17.91 -10.23 -1.84
N ASP A 60 18.37 -9.31 -2.69
CA ASP A 60 19.01 -9.63 -3.98
C ASP A 60 20.18 -10.63 -3.83
N ALA A 61 21.02 -10.46 -2.80
CA ALA A 61 22.16 -11.32 -2.56
C ALA A 61 21.80 -12.72 -2.01
N HIS A 62 20.63 -12.85 -1.38
CA HIS A 62 20.19 -14.06 -0.65
C HIS A 62 18.74 -14.38 -0.98
N PHE A 63 18.42 -14.41 -2.29
CA PHE A 63 17.06 -14.55 -2.78
C PHE A 63 16.39 -15.83 -2.25
N TYR A 64 17.08 -16.98 -2.33
CA TYR A 64 16.50 -18.27 -1.94
C TYR A 64 16.16 -18.35 -0.45
N GLU A 65 16.95 -17.67 0.38
CA GLU A 65 16.77 -17.67 1.83
C GLU A 65 15.71 -16.65 2.29
N THR A 66 15.46 -15.61 1.48
CA THR A 66 14.56 -14.50 1.85
C THR A 66 13.23 -14.49 1.11
N SER A 67 13.11 -15.19 -0.03
CA SER A 67 11.92 -15.19 -0.89
C SER A 67 10.66 -15.59 -0.15
N ASN A 68 10.73 -16.63 0.68
CA ASN A 68 9.58 -17.14 1.43
C ASN A 68 9.00 -16.08 2.38
N ALA A 69 9.85 -15.27 3.02
CA ALA A 69 9.40 -14.20 3.92
C ALA A 69 8.73 -13.06 3.13
N ILE A 70 9.26 -12.74 1.95
CA ILE A 70 8.71 -11.71 1.06
C ILE A 70 7.35 -12.16 0.50
N GLU A 71 7.24 -13.41 0.06
CA GLU A 71 5.98 -13.99 -0.44
C GLU A 71 4.92 -14.04 0.66
N ALA A 72 5.28 -14.51 1.86
CA ALA A 72 4.37 -14.52 3.00
C ALA A 72 3.88 -13.12 3.38
N PHE A 73 4.74 -12.11 3.31
CA PHE A 73 4.33 -10.72 3.51
C PHE A 73 3.35 -10.24 2.42
N ALA A 74 3.63 -10.54 1.15
CA ALA A 74 2.76 -10.16 0.04
C ALA A 74 1.37 -10.80 0.15
N GLU A 75 1.30 -12.07 0.50
CA GLU A 75 0.03 -12.79 0.72
C GLU A 75 -0.73 -12.24 1.93
N ALA A 76 -0.05 -11.98 3.04
CA ALA A 76 -0.65 -11.41 4.25
C ALA A 76 -1.22 -10.00 3.98
N ALA A 77 -0.46 -9.15 3.27
CA ALA A 77 -0.91 -7.82 2.88
C ALA A 77 -2.14 -7.86 1.97
N CYS A 78 -2.16 -8.78 0.99
CA CYS A 78 -3.30 -8.99 0.13
C CYS A 78 -4.54 -9.42 0.93
N THR A 79 -4.39 -10.46 1.75
CA THR A 79 -5.48 -11.01 2.58
C THR A 79 -6.06 -9.98 3.54
N TYR A 80 -5.19 -9.24 4.23
CA TYR A 80 -5.60 -8.17 5.14
C TYR A 80 -6.36 -7.08 4.40
N GLY A 81 -5.84 -6.64 3.25
CA GLY A 81 -6.46 -5.62 2.42
C GLY A 81 -7.86 -5.98 1.94
N HIS A 82 -8.05 -7.21 1.45
CA HIS A 82 -9.38 -7.71 1.06
C HIS A 82 -10.36 -7.70 2.24
N ARG A 83 -9.95 -8.21 3.40
CA ARG A 83 -10.76 -8.20 4.62
C ARG A 83 -11.12 -6.78 5.06
N LEU A 84 -10.18 -5.85 4.95
CA LEU A 84 -10.40 -4.45 5.32
C LEU A 84 -11.43 -3.77 4.41
N VAL A 85 -11.39 -4.04 3.10
CA VAL A 85 -12.40 -3.57 2.15
C VAL A 85 -13.77 -4.14 2.51
N GLU A 86 -13.88 -5.46 2.68
CA GLU A 86 -15.15 -6.10 3.03
C GLU A 86 -15.77 -5.52 4.30
N HIS A 87 -14.94 -5.32 5.34
CA HIS A 87 -15.38 -4.70 6.59
C HIS A 87 -15.81 -3.25 6.41
N THR A 88 -15.05 -2.46 5.65
CA THR A 88 -15.35 -1.05 5.37
C THR A 88 -16.64 -0.91 4.58
N ASP A 89 -16.83 -1.73 3.55
CA ASP A 89 -18.04 -1.79 2.71
C ASP A 89 -19.26 -2.18 3.54
N ALA A 90 -19.15 -3.23 4.37
CA ALA A 90 -20.23 -3.67 5.25
C ALA A 90 -20.68 -2.54 6.20
N ALA A 91 -19.72 -1.82 6.78
CA ALA A 91 -20.03 -0.69 7.64
C ALA A 91 -20.62 0.50 6.84
N LEU A 92 -20.27 0.70 5.55
CA LEU A 92 -20.81 1.79 4.71
C LEU A 92 -22.26 1.53 4.32
N ARG A 93 -22.62 0.27 4.06
CA ARG A 93 -24.00 -0.14 3.77
C ARG A 93 -24.99 0.21 4.88
N ASN A 94 -24.54 0.28 6.13
CA ASN A 94 -25.39 0.62 7.27
C ASN A 94 -25.68 2.13 7.38
N ILE A 95 -24.80 3.01 6.85
CA ILE A 95 -25.04 4.46 6.86
C ILE A 95 -26.19 4.86 5.93
N GLY A 96 -26.36 4.16 4.80
CA GLY A 96 -27.43 4.45 3.84
C GLY A 96 -28.84 3.99 4.27
N LYS A 97 -28.99 3.30 5.41
CA LYS A 97 -30.28 2.85 5.93
C LYS A 97 -30.90 3.78 6.99
N ASP A 98 -30.10 4.65 7.61
CA ASP A 98 -30.56 5.60 8.62
C ASP A 98 -31.01 6.94 7.99
N SER A 99 -30.81 7.13 6.68
CA SER A 99 -31.41 8.20 5.91
C SER A 99 -32.77 7.73 5.37
N ASP A 100 -33.83 8.12 6.09
CA ASP A 100 -35.23 7.86 5.75
C ASP A 100 -35.53 8.19 4.26
N ASP A 101 -36.11 7.21 3.56
CA ASP A 101 -36.32 7.15 2.11
C ASP A 101 -37.56 7.98 1.70
N SER A 102 -37.60 9.25 2.11
CA SER A 102 -38.71 10.17 1.82
C SER A 102 -38.27 11.62 1.63
N ALA A 103 -37.37 11.86 0.68
CA ALA A 103 -37.32 13.14 -0.04
C ALA A 103 -36.53 12.99 -1.35
N VAL A 104 -37.25 12.89 -2.46
CA VAL A 104 -36.72 13.19 -3.79
C VAL A 104 -36.35 14.68 -3.83
N GLY A 105 -35.08 15.00 -4.07
CA GLY A 105 -34.62 16.39 -4.17
C GLY A 105 -33.18 16.49 -4.66
N ASP A 106 -33.04 16.87 -5.93
CA ASP A 106 -31.83 17.32 -6.60
C ASP A 106 -31.24 18.55 -5.86
N SER A 107 -30.40 18.32 -4.84
CA SER A 107 -29.53 19.34 -4.26
C SER A 107 -28.36 18.68 -3.56
N VAL A 108 -27.20 18.74 -4.22
CA VAL A 108 -25.82 18.72 -3.70
C VAL A 108 -25.69 18.22 -2.25
N ALA A 109 -25.57 16.90 -2.09
CA ALA A 109 -25.24 16.25 -0.82
C ALA A 109 -23.74 16.43 -0.49
N GLU A 110 -23.27 17.66 -0.35
CA GLU A 110 -21.88 17.93 0.07
C GLU A 110 -21.65 17.57 1.56
N THR A 111 -22.70 17.62 2.39
CA THR A 111 -22.57 17.43 3.85
C THR A 111 -22.67 15.97 4.31
N ALA A 112 -23.27 15.08 3.50
CA ALA A 112 -23.34 13.64 3.79
C ALA A 112 -22.09 12.86 3.32
N GLY A 113 -21.26 13.48 2.46
CA GLY A 113 -20.01 12.90 1.97
C GLY A 113 -18.87 12.91 2.98
N GLU A 114 -18.89 13.81 3.96
CA GLU A 114 -17.85 13.96 4.99
C GLU A 114 -17.73 12.73 5.93
N PRO A 115 -18.82 12.11 6.43
CA PRO A 115 -18.71 10.86 7.22
C PRO A 115 -18.22 9.67 6.39
N ILE A 116 -18.53 9.61 5.09
CA ILE A 116 -18.03 8.55 4.20
C ILE A 116 -16.54 8.76 3.90
N ALA A 117 -16.15 9.97 3.48
CA ALA A 117 -14.77 10.31 3.19
C ALA A 117 -13.87 10.14 4.42
N GLY A 118 -14.35 10.52 5.61
CA GLY A 118 -13.66 10.29 6.89
C GLY A 118 -13.44 8.81 7.19
N ARG A 119 -14.44 7.96 6.92
CA ARG A 119 -14.32 6.50 7.11
C ARG A 119 -13.39 5.84 6.10
N LEU A 120 -13.45 6.25 4.83
CA LEU A 120 -12.52 5.77 3.80
C LEU A 120 -11.08 6.21 4.13
N ARG A 121 -10.90 7.43 4.64
CA ARG A 121 -9.60 7.91 5.12
C ARG A 121 -9.09 7.06 6.28
N ALA A 122 -9.93 6.78 7.28
CA ALA A 122 -9.57 5.93 8.41
C ALA A 122 -9.16 4.52 7.97
N ALA A 123 -9.89 3.91 7.03
CA ALA A 123 -9.53 2.61 6.46
C ALA A 123 -8.18 2.66 5.73
N ASN A 124 -7.91 3.71 4.95
CA ASN A 124 -6.62 3.89 4.28
C ASN A 124 -5.48 4.08 5.28
N ASP A 125 -5.70 4.82 6.37
CA ASP A 125 -4.73 5.01 7.45
C ASP A 125 -4.46 3.68 8.18
N GLU A 126 -5.48 2.86 8.42
CA GLU A 126 -5.35 1.51 8.98
C GLU A 126 -4.51 0.61 8.09
N MET A 127 -4.79 0.57 6.79
CA MET A 127 -3.99 -0.21 5.83
C MET A 127 -2.54 0.27 5.77
N ALA A 128 -2.33 1.59 5.80
CA ALA A 128 -1.01 2.17 5.77
C ALA A 128 -0.19 1.82 7.02
N GLU A 129 -0.82 1.81 8.19
CA GLU A 129 -0.18 1.40 9.44
C GLU A 129 0.15 -0.09 9.45
N TYR A 130 -0.78 -0.93 8.97
CA TYR A 130 -0.56 -2.36 8.77
C TYR A 130 0.67 -2.59 7.88
N LEU A 131 0.71 -1.97 6.69
CA LEU A 131 1.84 -2.11 5.76
C LEU A 131 3.15 -1.64 6.36
N ARG A 132 3.17 -0.49 7.07
CA ARG A 132 4.37 0.01 7.72
C ARG A 132 4.90 -0.99 8.75
N THR A 133 4.04 -1.45 9.65
CA THR A 133 4.41 -2.39 10.72
C THR A 133 4.98 -3.69 10.14
N HIS A 134 4.28 -4.27 9.17
CA HIS A 134 4.67 -5.55 8.60
C HIS A 134 5.89 -5.44 7.66
N ALA A 135 6.06 -4.32 6.94
CA ALA A 135 7.25 -4.08 6.14
C ALA A 135 8.50 -3.86 7.02
N THR A 136 8.38 -3.16 8.14
CA THR A 136 9.48 -3.01 9.10
C THR A 136 9.91 -4.36 9.68
N LYS A 137 8.94 -5.23 10.00
CA LYS A 137 9.24 -6.61 10.42
C LYS A 137 9.97 -7.38 9.31
N LEU A 138 9.46 -7.33 8.08
CA LEU A 138 10.11 -7.99 6.94
C LEU A 138 11.53 -7.49 6.72
N LEU A 139 11.76 -6.18 6.81
CA LEU A 139 13.11 -5.60 6.73
C LEU A 139 14.04 -6.18 7.79
N ASN A 140 13.57 -6.30 9.03
CA ASN A 140 14.35 -6.95 10.09
C ASN A 140 14.68 -8.41 9.77
N ASP A 141 13.70 -9.19 9.31
CA ASP A 141 13.88 -10.62 9.03
C ASP A 141 14.85 -10.85 7.86
N VAL A 142 14.73 -10.04 6.80
CA VAL A 142 15.63 -10.07 5.63
C VAL A 142 17.04 -9.61 6.01
N LEU A 143 17.17 -8.51 6.76
CA LEU A 143 18.45 -8.02 7.24
C LEU A 143 19.15 -9.05 8.12
N TYR A 144 18.43 -9.65 9.06
CA TYR A 144 18.96 -10.67 9.96
C TYR A 144 19.49 -11.88 9.16
N THR A 145 18.66 -12.43 8.27
CA THR A 145 19.04 -13.57 7.43
C THR A 145 20.26 -13.25 6.58
N SER A 146 20.23 -12.11 5.87
CA SER A 146 21.32 -11.69 4.99
C SER A 146 22.61 -11.45 5.76
N SER A 147 22.53 -10.82 6.94
CA SER A 147 23.70 -10.52 7.77
C SER A 147 24.43 -11.79 8.25
N ASN A 148 23.69 -12.84 8.58
CA ASN A 148 24.26 -14.13 9.00
C ASN A 148 24.96 -14.89 7.87
N LEU A 149 24.64 -14.57 6.61
CA LEU A 149 25.17 -15.22 5.41
C LEU A 149 26.29 -14.40 4.74
N MET A 150 26.69 -13.27 5.32
CA MET A 150 27.74 -12.43 4.77
C MET A 150 29.11 -13.14 4.78
N ARG A 151 29.90 -12.95 3.71
CA ARG A 151 31.24 -13.53 3.56
C ARG A 151 32.25 -13.09 4.62
N ASN A 152 32.06 -11.92 5.23
CA ASN A 152 32.90 -11.40 6.30
C ASN A 152 32.44 -11.86 7.70
N GLY A 153 31.65 -12.93 7.78
CA GLY A 153 31.26 -13.57 9.03
C GLY A 153 32.37 -14.45 9.59
N PHE A 154 32.59 -14.36 10.91
CA PHE A 154 33.40 -15.31 11.67
C PHE A 154 32.45 -16.18 12.48
N ALA A 155 32.33 -17.46 12.11
CA ALA A 155 31.60 -18.43 12.91
C ALA A 155 32.59 -19.25 13.74
N MET A 156 32.43 -19.26 15.06
CA MET A 156 33.09 -20.28 15.89
C MET A 156 32.40 -21.61 15.55
N SER A 157 33.15 -22.53 14.96
CA SER A 157 32.66 -23.86 14.62
C SER A 157 32.59 -24.68 15.90
N ASP A 158 31.57 -24.42 16.73
CA ASP A 158 31.25 -25.22 17.90
C ASP A 158 30.52 -26.50 17.43
N ARG A 159 31.14 -27.22 16.49
CA ARG A 159 30.79 -28.58 16.09
C ARG A 159 31.84 -29.50 16.69
N TRP A 160 31.60 -29.96 17.91
CA TRP A 160 32.13 -31.23 18.38
C TRP A 160 31.09 -32.31 18.06
N ASN A 161 31.50 -33.27 17.23
CA ASN A 161 30.89 -34.57 16.87
C ASN A 161 29.48 -34.88 17.38
#